data_AF-A0A8H6HAK2-F1
#
_entry.id   AF-A0A8H6HAK2-F1
#
_cell.length_a   1.000
_cell.length_b   1.000
_cell.length_c   1.000
_cell.angle_alpha   90.00
_cell.angle_beta   90.00
_cell.angle_gamma   90.00
#
_symmetry.space_group_name_H-M   'P 1'
#
loop_
_entity.id
_entity.type
_entity.pdbx_description
1 polymer ?
#
loop_
_entity_poly.entity_id
_entity_poly.type
_entity_poly.pdbx_seq_one_letter_code
_entity_poly.pdbx_strand_id
1 'polypeptide(L)'
;MDEPECASRQEVYRLFKEKVYGAAKACMKEMVPKLKMRIASRALELKEVLEDASLTVDDKKTKASALEEEIRAMQIHHHTSSRDKIHLKYGCATTEKLNKMWIGTGKDKVTRDPILALRKRGEGETGLEFNPKRIAGIARDYHESLQSDGLPVFADAEEEDALTNGVLDTIGTSLTPSQHDDMARGVSREEVQAAIMAVLSEKASGVMASRSRFGKMPQPARRTLAPGRPGMTCRPSW
;
A
#
# COMPACT_ATOMS: atom_id res chain seq x y z
N MET A 1 -35.37 -28.42 -15.49
CA MET A 1 -34.70 -28.01 -14.25
C MET A 1 -35.78 -28.11 -13.20
N ASP A 2 -35.82 -29.23 -12.49
CA ASP A 2 -36.85 -29.49 -11.49
C ASP A 2 -36.62 -28.54 -10.30
N GLU A 3 -37.57 -27.64 -10.07
CA GLU A 3 -37.53 -26.79 -8.89
C GLU A 3 -37.82 -27.65 -7.66
N PRO A 4 -36.98 -27.59 -6.60
CA PRO A 4 -37.22 -28.36 -5.40
C PRO A 4 -38.46 -27.79 -4.70
N GLU A 5 -39.59 -28.48 -4.84
CA GLU A 5 -40.93 -28.01 -4.46
C GLU A 5 -41.15 -27.82 -2.94
N CYS A 6 -40.12 -27.98 -2.11
CA CYS A 6 -40.18 -27.76 -0.66
C CYS A 6 -38.87 -27.18 -0.04
N ALA A 7 -38.01 -26.55 -0.83
CA ALA A 7 -36.79 -25.95 -0.27
C ALA A 7 -37.10 -24.69 0.56
N SER A 8 -36.52 -24.60 1.75
CA SER A 8 -36.59 -23.38 2.56
C SER A 8 -35.95 -22.19 1.82
N ARG A 9 -36.40 -20.96 2.09
CA ARG A 9 -35.82 -19.74 1.47
C ARG A 9 -34.29 -19.66 1.65
N GLN A 10 -33.78 -20.17 2.76
CA GLN A 10 -32.36 -20.22 3.06
C GLN A 10 -31.61 -21.20 2.14
N GLU A 11 -32.20 -22.37 1.85
CA GLU A 11 -31.62 -23.35 0.93
C GLU A 11 -31.61 -22.86 -0.51
N VAL A 12 -32.70 -22.23 -0.96
CA VAL A 12 -32.76 -21.60 -2.30
C VAL A 12 -31.64 -20.58 -2.46
N TYR A 13 -31.45 -19.72 -1.45
CA TYR A 13 -30.40 -18.71 -1.47
C TYR A 13 -28.99 -19.30 -1.41
N ARG A 14 -28.77 -20.35 -0.60
CA ARG A 14 -27.50 -21.09 -0.55
C ARG A 14 -27.16 -21.71 -1.91
N LEU A 15 -28.10 -22.41 -2.54
CA LEU A 15 -27.91 -23.03 -3.85
C LEU A 15 -27.63 -21.98 -4.93
N PHE A 16 -28.32 -20.84 -4.89
CA PHE A 16 -28.04 -19.70 -5.77
C PHE A 16 -26.61 -19.20 -5.61
N LYS A 17 -26.13 -18.98 -4.37
CA LYS A 17 -24.74 -18.57 -4.11
C LYS A 17 -23.73 -19.60 -4.62
N GLU A 18 -23.98 -20.89 -4.39
CA GLU A 18 -23.11 -21.96 -4.87
C GLU A 18 -23.02 -21.97 -6.40
N LYS A 19 -24.14 -21.76 -7.10
CA LYS A 19 -24.18 -21.63 -8.57
C LYS A 19 -23.39 -20.42 -9.05
N VAL A 20 -23.62 -19.24 -8.48
CA VAL A 20 -22.90 -18.00 -8.84
C VAL A 20 -21.40 -18.14 -8.57
N TYR A 21 -21.04 -18.69 -7.41
CA TYR A 21 -19.65 -18.93 -7.04
C TYR A 21 -18.97 -19.93 -7.99
N GLY A 22 -19.64 -21.03 -8.31
CA GLY A 22 -19.15 -22.04 -9.24
C GLY A 22 -18.89 -21.45 -10.63
N ALA A 23 -19.84 -20.68 -11.17
CA ALA A 23 -19.71 -20.01 -12.46
C ALA A 23 -18.55 -19.00 -12.47
N ALA A 24 -18.47 -18.12 -11.46
CA ALA A 24 -17.40 -17.14 -11.37
C ALA A 24 -16.01 -17.79 -11.21
N LYS A 25 -15.91 -18.87 -10.41
CA LYS A 25 -14.67 -19.64 -10.24
C LYS A 25 -14.22 -20.30 -11.54
N ALA A 26 -15.14 -20.88 -12.30
CA ALA A 26 -14.84 -21.48 -13.60
C ALA A 26 -14.30 -20.43 -14.58
N CYS A 27 -14.97 -19.28 -14.68
CA CYS A 27 -14.54 -18.15 -15.50
C CYS A 27 -13.12 -17.67 -15.12
N MET A 28 -12.85 -17.46 -13.83
CA MET A 28 -11.52 -17.06 -13.36
C MET A 28 -10.44 -18.11 -13.65
N LYS A 29 -10.77 -19.40 -13.57
CA LYS A 29 -9.84 -20.49 -13.86
C LYS A 29 -9.37 -20.46 -15.32
N GLU A 30 -10.23 -20.01 -16.22
CA GLU A 30 -9.91 -19.90 -17.64
C GLU A 30 -9.22 -18.56 -17.99
N MET A 31 -9.75 -17.44 -17.50
CA MET A 31 -9.26 -16.11 -17.87
C MET A 31 -7.88 -15.77 -17.30
N VAL A 32 -7.62 -16.11 -16.03
CA VAL A 32 -6.37 -15.71 -15.35
C VAL A 32 -5.12 -16.32 -16.00
N PRO A 33 -5.09 -17.62 -16.35
CA PRO A 33 -3.96 -18.20 -17.07
C PRO A 33 -3.72 -17.55 -18.44
N LYS A 34 -4.79 -17.30 -19.22
CA LYS A 34 -4.69 -16.63 -20.52
C LYS A 34 -4.06 -15.24 -20.38
N LEU A 35 -4.46 -14.48 -19.36
CA LEU A 35 -3.88 -13.17 -19.09
C LEU A 35 -2.40 -13.25 -18.70
N LYS A 36 -2.01 -14.24 -17.88
CA LYS A 36 -0.60 -14.47 -17.52
C LYS A 36 0.25 -14.83 -18.74
N MET A 37 -0.26 -15.69 -19.62
CA MET A 37 0.42 -16.05 -20.87
C MET A 37 0.62 -14.82 -21.77
N ARG A 38 -0.39 -13.95 -21.88
CA ARG A 38 -0.28 -12.70 -22.63
C ARG A 38 0.77 -11.74 -22.06
N ILE A 39 0.81 -11.59 -20.73
CA ILE A 39 1.85 -10.80 -20.05
C ILE A 39 3.24 -11.38 -20.35
N ALA A 40 3.41 -12.70 -20.27
CA ALA A 40 4.68 -13.36 -20.56
C ALA A 40 5.11 -13.18 -22.03
N SER A 41 4.18 -13.29 -22.98
CA SER A 41 4.43 -13.05 -24.41
C SER A 41 4.94 -11.63 -24.65
N ARG A 42 4.23 -10.61 -24.13
CA ARG A 42 4.64 -9.21 -24.31
C ARG A 42 5.96 -8.88 -23.63
N ALA A 43 6.25 -9.49 -22.49
CA ALA A 43 7.53 -9.33 -21.81
C ALA A 43 8.69 -9.92 -22.62
N LEU A 44 8.45 -11.03 -23.33
CA LEU A 44 9.41 -11.62 -24.25
C LEU A 44 9.62 -10.74 -25.48
N GLU A 45 8.54 -10.24 -26.10
CA GLU A 45 8.61 -9.28 -27.22
C GLU A 45 9.38 -8.01 -26.85
N LEU A 46 9.15 -7.48 -25.63
CA LEU A 46 9.90 -6.32 -25.12
C LEU A 46 11.40 -6.62 -25.06
N LYS A 47 11.78 -7.81 -24.58
CA LYS A 47 13.17 -8.24 -24.52
C LYS A 47 13.79 -8.32 -25.92
N GLU A 48 13.07 -8.91 -26.88
CA GLU A 48 13.51 -8.99 -28.28
C GLU A 48 13.74 -7.61 -28.90
N VAL A 49 12.83 -6.65 -28.68
CA VAL A 49 12.97 -5.27 -29.18
C VAL A 49 14.20 -4.56 -28.60
N LEU A 50 14.53 -4.82 -27.33
CA LEU A 50 15.71 -4.24 -26.68
C LEU A 50 17.00 -4.85 -27.23
N GLU A 51 17.03 -6.16 -27.46
CA GLU A 51 18.19 -6.91 -27.96
C GLU A 51 18.44 -6.75 -29.46
N ASP A 52 17.44 -6.36 -30.26
CA ASP A 52 17.55 -6.22 -31.71
C ASP A 52 18.54 -5.12 -32.15
N ALA A 53 19.71 -5.49 -32.66
CA ALA A 53 20.74 -4.54 -33.11
C ALA A 53 20.36 -3.75 -34.39
N SER A 54 19.32 -4.15 -35.12
CA SER A 54 18.92 -3.51 -36.38
C SER A 54 18.14 -2.21 -36.19
N LEU A 55 17.54 -2.00 -35.03
CA LEU A 55 16.71 -0.84 -34.72
C LEU A 55 17.54 0.33 -34.20
N THR A 56 17.18 1.54 -34.62
CA THR A 56 17.75 2.77 -34.06
C THR A 56 17.35 2.91 -32.57
N VAL A 57 18.16 3.65 -31.80
CA VAL A 57 17.91 3.86 -30.36
C VAL A 57 16.53 4.48 -30.11
N ASP A 58 16.12 5.44 -30.95
CA ASP A 58 14.83 6.12 -30.83
C ASP A 58 13.65 5.19 -31.16
N ASP A 59 13.80 4.33 -32.18
CA ASP A 59 12.78 3.33 -32.52
C ASP A 59 12.62 2.28 -31.41
N LYS A 60 13.73 1.81 -30.83
CA LYS A 60 13.71 0.91 -29.68
C LYS A 60 12.96 1.51 -28.52
N LYS A 61 13.29 2.75 -28.16
CA LYS A 61 12.66 3.46 -27.04
C LYS A 61 11.15 3.61 -27.25
N THR A 62 10.74 3.98 -28.46
CA THR A 62 9.32 4.17 -28.80
C THR A 62 8.55 2.84 -28.71
N LYS A 63 9.08 1.78 -29.32
CA LYS A 63 8.46 0.44 -29.29
C LYS A 63 8.44 -0.16 -27.87
N ALA A 64 9.53 -0.03 -27.13
CA ALA A 64 9.63 -0.50 -25.76
C ALA A 64 8.61 0.20 -24.86
N SER A 65 8.48 1.53 -24.95
CA SER A 65 7.51 2.31 -24.18
C SER A 65 6.07 1.84 -24.43
N ALA A 66 5.70 1.55 -25.68
CA ALA A 66 4.37 1.06 -26.02
C ALA A 66 4.10 -0.33 -25.41
N LEU A 67 5.07 -1.25 -25.50
CA LEU A 67 4.97 -2.59 -24.92
C LEU A 67 4.89 -2.55 -23.38
N GLU A 68 5.66 -1.68 -22.74
CA GLU A 68 5.61 -1.48 -21.28
C GLU A 68 4.23 -0.98 -20.82
N GLU A 69 3.60 -0.08 -21.57
CA GLU A 69 2.25 0.39 -21.27
C GLU A 69 1.21 -0.73 -21.40
N GLU A 70 1.29 -1.55 -22.45
CA GLU A 70 0.44 -2.74 -22.61
C GLU A 70 0.60 -3.73 -21.45
N ILE A 71 1.85 -4.02 -21.07
CA ILE A 71 2.16 -4.90 -19.93
C ILE A 71 1.56 -4.33 -18.65
N ARG A 72 1.74 -3.03 -18.40
CA ARG A 72 1.18 -2.35 -17.22
C ARG A 72 -0.34 -2.46 -17.18
N ALA A 73 -1.02 -2.22 -18.30
CA ALA A 73 -2.47 -2.34 -18.38
C ALA A 73 -2.95 -3.77 -18.06
N MET A 74 -2.28 -4.79 -18.61
CA MET A 74 -2.61 -6.19 -18.32
C MET A 74 -2.30 -6.59 -16.87
N GLN A 75 -1.24 -6.06 -16.27
CA GLN A 75 -0.91 -6.28 -14.86
C GLN A 75 -1.96 -5.68 -13.93
N ILE A 76 -2.46 -4.47 -14.24
CA ILE A 76 -3.58 -3.85 -13.52
C ILE A 76 -4.80 -4.78 -13.60
N HIS A 77 -5.15 -5.27 -14.80
CA HIS A 77 -6.27 -6.20 -14.96
C HIS A 77 -6.07 -7.51 -14.18
N HIS A 78 -4.85 -8.06 -14.18
CA HIS A 78 -4.51 -9.26 -13.41
C HIS A 78 -4.63 -9.03 -11.90
N HIS A 79 -4.21 -7.86 -11.42
CA HIS A 79 -4.35 -7.47 -10.03
C HIS A 79 -5.82 -7.33 -9.63
N THR A 80 -6.63 -6.67 -10.46
CA THR A 80 -8.09 -6.57 -10.26
C THR A 80 -8.74 -7.95 -10.23
N SER A 81 -8.43 -8.82 -11.20
CA SER A 81 -8.92 -10.21 -11.22
C SER A 81 -8.52 -11.01 -9.96
N SER A 82 -7.32 -10.75 -9.43
CA SER A 82 -6.84 -11.38 -8.19
C SER A 82 -7.61 -10.86 -6.96
N ARG A 83 -7.93 -9.56 -6.93
CA ARG A 83 -8.80 -8.97 -5.90
C ARG A 83 -10.21 -9.54 -5.98
N ASP A 84 -10.76 -9.69 -7.18
CA ASP A 84 -12.08 -10.26 -7.39
C ASP A 84 -12.13 -11.71 -6.95
N LYS A 85 -11.06 -12.49 -7.17
CA LYS A 85 -10.94 -13.86 -6.65
C LYS A 85 -10.96 -13.91 -5.12
N ILE A 86 -10.27 -12.98 -4.47
CA ILE A 86 -10.28 -12.84 -3.01
C ILE A 86 -11.69 -12.45 -2.54
N HIS A 87 -12.32 -11.47 -3.19
CA HIS A 87 -13.67 -11.02 -2.89
C HIS A 87 -14.71 -12.14 -3.10
N LEU A 88 -14.61 -12.90 -4.18
CA LEU A 88 -15.47 -14.06 -4.45
C LEU A 88 -15.33 -15.12 -3.36
N LYS A 89 -14.09 -15.41 -2.93
CA LYS A 89 -13.81 -16.39 -1.88
C LYS A 89 -14.39 -15.95 -0.53
N TYR A 90 -14.12 -14.73 -0.08
CA TYR A 90 -14.47 -14.31 1.28
C TYR A 90 -15.81 -13.56 1.37
N GLY A 91 -16.23 -12.90 0.30
CA GLY A 91 -17.47 -12.12 0.19
C GLY A 91 -18.69 -12.95 -0.22
N CYS A 92 -18.56 -13.86 -1.19
CA CYS A 92 -19.71 -14.65 -1.64
C CYS A 92 -19.85 -15.99 -0.91
N ALA A 93 -18.75 -16.73 -0.71
CA ALA A 93 -18.81 -18.09 -0.16
C ALA A 93 -18.72 -18.16 1.37
N THR A 94 -18.13 -17.16 2.03
CA THR A 94 -17.82 -17.23 3.47
C THR A 94 -18.30 -16.00 4.26
N THR A 95 -19.27 -15.24 3.76
CA THR A 95 -19.84 -14.09 4.51
C THR A 95 -20.65 -14.51 5.71
N GLU A 96 -21.32 -15.67 5.65
CA GLU A 96 -22.18 -16.17 6.73
C GLU A 96 -21.38 -16.92 7.81
N LYS A 97 -20.13 -17.30 7.52
CA LYS A 97 -19.26 -18.00 8.48
C LYS A 97 -18.13 -17.07 8.91
N LEU A 98 -17.83 -17.06 10.21
CA LEU A 98 -16.66 -16.35 10.72
C LEU A 98 -15.41 -16.84 9.96
N ASN A 99 -14.80 -15.96 9.19
CA ASN A 99 -13.68 -16.32 8.33
C ASN A 99 -12.39 -15.62 8.79
N LYS A 100 -11.23 -16.07 8.27
CA LYS A 100 -9.92 -15.51 8.65
C LYS A 100 -9.84 -13.99 8.46
N MET A 101 -10.50 -13.44 7.44
CA MET A 101 -10.54 -11.98 7.23
C MET A 101 -11.27 -11.29 8.38
N TRP A 102 -12.46 -11.78 8.76
CA TRP A 102 -13.24 -11.25 9.88
C TRP A 102 -12.49 -11.39 11.22
N ILE A 103 -11.83 -12.52 11.45
CA ILE A 103 -11.00 -12.74 12.66
C ILE A 103 -9.80 -11.78 12.70
N GLY A 104 -9.28 -11.37 11.54
CA GLY A 104 -8.19 -10.41 11.43
C GLY A 104 -8.66 -8.95 11.51
N THR A 105 -9.92 -8.67 11.21
CA THR A 105 -10.49 -7.32 11.29
C THR A 105 -10.56 -6.87 12.75
N GLY A 106 -9.73 -5.89 13.13
CA GLY A 106 -9.68 -5.35 14.50
C GLY A 106 -8.58 -5.93 15.38
N LYS A 107 -7.83 -6.93 14.90
CA LYS A 107 -6.53 -7.24 15.51
C LYS A 107 -5.56 -6.13 15.13
N ASP A 108 -4.87 -5.56 16.12
CA ASP A 108 -3.74 -4.69 15.83
C ASP A 108 -2.80 -5.44 14.91
N LYS A 109 -2.48 -4.85 13.76
CA LYS A 109 -1.42 -5.35 12.89
C LYS A 109 -0.12 -5.13 13.66
N VAL A 110 0.20 -6.05 14.56
CA VAL A 110 1.54 -6.18 15.08
C VAL A 110 2.42 -6.28 13.84
N THR A 111 3.39 -5.40 13.74
CA THR A 111 4.44 -5.44 12.71
C THR A 111 4.85 -6.90 12.57
N ARG A 112 4.74 -7.41 11.33
CA ARG A 112 4.86 -8.83 10.94
C ARG A 112 5.88 -9.58 11.80
N ASP A 113 5.51 -10.80 12.17
CA ASP A 113 6.29 -11.83 12.88
C ASP A 113 7.61 -11.33 13.48
N PRO A 114 7.73 -11.23 14.82
CA PRO A 114 8.99 -10.83 15.42
C PRO A 114 10.11 -11.70 14.85
N ILE A 115 11.16 -11.06 14.33
CA ILE A 115 12.35 -11.79 13.85
C ILE A 115 12.90 -12.52 15.06
N LEU A 116 12.62 -13.84 15.12
CA LEU A 116 12.92 -14.66 16.29
C LEU A 116 14.43 -14.83 16.47
N ALA A 117 15.17 -14.82 15.36
CA ALA A 117 16.62 -14.92 15.39
C ALA A 117 17.26 -14.33 14.12
N LEU A 118 18.47 -13.81 14.26
CA LEU A 118 19.37 -13.45 13.15
C LEU A 118 20.66 -14.26 13.21
N ARG A 119 21.25 -14.53 12.05
CA ARG A 119 22.57 -15.15 11.97
C ARG A 119 23.62 -14.16 12.46
N LYS A 120 24.49 -14.60 13.37
CA LYS A 120 25.66 -13.82 13.79
C LYS A 120 26.62 -13.66 12.60
N ARG A 121 27.23 -12.49 12.46
CA ARG A 121 28.16 -12.15 11.36
C ARG A 121 29.52 -11.82 11.97
N GLY A 122 30.54 -12.58 11.60
CA GLY A 122 31.92 -12.47 12.11
C GLY A 122 32.72 -13.73 11.76
N GLU A 123 34.05 -13.63 11.63
CA GLU A 123 34.91 -14.79 11.42
C GLU A 123 34.82 -15.73 12.63
N GLY A 124 34.31 -16.95 12.41
CA GLY A 124 34.21 -17.99 13.44
C GLY A 124 32.88 -18.09 14.18
N GLU A 125 31.94 -17.15 14.00
CA GLU A 125 30.64 -17.21 14.68
C GLU A 125 29.57 -17.95 13.85
N THR A 126 29.49 -19.27 13.98
CA THR A 126 28.37 -20.08 13.47
C THR A 126 27.27 -20.16 14.52
N GLY A 127 26.30 -19.23 14.48
CA GLY A 127 25.17 -19.29 15.40
C GLY A 127 24.04 -18.32 15.06
N LEU A 128 22.85 -18.65 15.56
CA LEU A 128 21.70 -17.74 15.59
C LEU A 128 21.71 -16.97 16.91
N GLU A 129 21.37 -15.68 16.86
CA GLU A 129 21.15 -14.82 18.02
C GLU A 129 19.66 -14.61 18.22
N PHE A 130 19.16 -14.88 19.42
CA PHE A 130 17.75 -14.78 19.79
C PHE A 130 17.45 -13.57 20.68
N ASN A 131 18.49 -12.92 21.24
CA ASN A 131 18.32 -11.76 22.09
C ASN A 131 17.91 -10.53 21.23
N PRO A 132 16.73 -9.93 21.44
CA PRO A 132 16.19 -8.88 20.58
C PRO A 132 17.08 -7.63 20.54
N LYS A 133 17.78 -7.29 21.63
CA LYS A 133 18.71 -6.15 21.65
C LYS A 133 19.92 -6.40 20.77
N ARG A 134 20.45 -7.63 20.77
CA ARG A 134 21.58 -8.03 19.93
C ARG A 134 21.16 -8.20 18.48
N ILE A 135 19.97 -8.75 18.22
CA ILE A 135 19.35 -8.80 16.88
C ILE A 135 19.26 -7.40 16.27
N ALA A 136 18.79 -6.41 17.04
CA ALA A 136 18.73 -5.03 16.55
C ALA A 136 20.11 -4.47 16.21
N GLY A 137 21.14 -4.78 17.02
CA GLY A 137 22.53 -4.44 16.71
C GLY A 137 23.01 -5.09 15.41
N ILE A 138 22.89 -6.42 15.29
CA ILE A 138 23.28 -7.17 14.08
C ILE A 138 22.56 -6.63 12.84
N ALA A 139 21.27 -6.31 12.95
CA ALA A 139 20.50 -5.74 11.84
C ALA A 139 21.00 -4.35 11.45
N ARG A 140 21.28 -3.48 12.43
CA ARG A 140 21.85 -2.15 12.17
C ARG A 140 23.20 -2.27 11.47
N ASP A 141 24.11 -3.07 12.03
CA ASP A 141 25.47 -3.22 11.50
C ASP A 141 25.45 -3.86 10.09
N TYR A 142 24.50 -4.76 9.82
CA TYR A 142 24.25 -5.30 8.48
C TYR A 142 23.78 -4.22 7.50
N HIS A 143 22.84 -3.37 7.90
CA HIS A 143 22.34 -2.28 7.07
C HIS A 143 23.40 -1.20 6.81
N GLU A 144 24.19 -0.86 7.82
CA GLU A 144 25.31 0.08 7.70
C GLU A 144 26.39 -0.48 6.76
N SER A 145 26.75 -1.75 6.91
CA SER A 145 27.63 -2.47 5.98
C SER A 145 27.12 -2.43 4.55
N LEU A 146 25.82 -2.65 4.33
CA LEU A 146 25.20 -2.58 3.00
C LEU A 146 25.23 -1.16 2.41
N GLN A 147 25.08 -0.14 3.24
CA GLN A 147 25.14 1.26 2.80
C GLN A 147 26.57 1.68 2.44
N SER A 148 27.56 1.15 3.16
CA SER A 148 28.97 1.36 2.85
C SER A 148 29.50 0.49 1.70
N ASP A 149 28.79 -0.57 1.32
CA ASP A 149 29.25 -1.53 0.32
C ASP A 149 29.27 -0.88 -1.07
N GLY A 150 30.45 -0.83 -1.69
CA GLY A 150 30.66 -0.19 -2.99
C GLY A 150 30.81 1.33 -2.97
N LEU A 151 30.78 1.98 -1.79
CA LEU A 151 31.22 3.37 -1.69
C LEU A 151 32.76 3.43 -1.75
N PRO A 152 33.33 4.37 -2.53
CA PRO A 152 34.76 4.62 -2.46
C PRO A 152 35.11 5.06 -1.03
N VAL A 153 36.12 4.41 -0.44
CA VAL A 153 36.68 4.87 0.82
C VAL A 153 37.54 6.08 0.50
N PHE A 154 37.03 7.28 0.79
CA PHE A 154 37.79 8.53 0.60
C PHE A 154 38.98 8.55 1.56
N ALA A 155 40.15 8.92 1.05
CA ALA A 155 41.37 8.95 1.86
C ALA A 155 41.41 10.19 2.78
N ASP A 156 40.78 11.28 2.35
CA ASP A 156 40.65 12.53 3.08
C ASP A 156 39.27 13.15 2.87
N ALA A 157 38.90 14.07 3.76
CA ALA A 157 37.63 14.81 3.67
C ALA A 157 37.63 15.79 2.48
N GLU A 158 38.80 16.21 2.00
CA GLU A 158 38.92 17.16 0.89
C GLU A 158 38.52 16.51 -0.46
N GLU A 159 38.85 15.24 -0.68
CA GLU A 159 38.44 14.46 -1.85
C GLU A 159 36.93 14.21 -1.87
N GLU A 160 36.33 13.92 -0.71
CA GLU A 160 34.87 13.76 -0.56
C GLU A 160 34.15 15.08 -0.88
N ASP A 161 34.63 16.20 -0.35
CA ASP A 161 34.07 17.53 -0.62
C ASP A 161 34.22 17.90 -2.10
N ALA A 162 35.37 17.62 -2.72
CA ALA A 162 35.61 17.91 -4.13
C ALA A 162 34.68 17.12 -5.05
N LEU A 163 34.45 15.82 -4.78
CA LEU A 163 33.53 14.99 -5.55
C LEU A 163 32.07 15.41 -5.34
N THR A 164 31.70 15.71 -4.09
CA THR A 164 30.37 16.20 -3.75
C THR A 164 30.08 17.51 -4.49
N ASN A 165 31.02 18.47 -4.46
CA ASN A 165 30.90 19.73 -5.17
C ASN A 165 30.85 19.53 -6.70
N GLY A 166 31.64 18.60 -7.26
CA GLY A 166 31.57 18.27 -8.69
C GLY A 166 30.20 17.71 -9.13
N VAL A 167 29.57 16.88 -8.29
CA VAL A 167 28.20 16.39 -8.54
C VAL A 167 27.19 17.53 -8.41
N LEU A 168 27.33 18.38 -7.39
CA LEU A 168 26.46 19.54 -7.19
C LEU A 168 26.56 20.54 -8.35
N ASP A 169 27.76 20.77 -8.89
CA ASP A 169 27.98 21.64 -10.06
C ASP A 169 27.33 21.09 -11.34
N THR A 170 27.20 19.75 -11.44
CA THR A 170 26.49 19.10 -12.54
C THR A 170 24.97 19.36 -12.47
N ILE A 171 24.45 19.58 -11.27
CA ILE A 171 23.05 19.93 -11.05
C ILE A 171 22.89 21.41 -11.38
N GLY A 172 22.62 21.72 -12.65
CA GLY A 172 22.42 23.09 -13.15
C GLY A 172 21.18 23.82 -12.61
N THR A 173 20.58 23.34 -11.52
CA THR A 173 19.44 23.97 -10.85
C THR A 173 19.87 24.53 -9.51
N SER A 174 19.99 25.85 -9.43
CA SER A 174 20.19 26.55 -8.15
C SER A 174 18.85 27.05 -7.61
N LEU A 175 18.72 27.11 -6.29
CA LEU A 175 17.57 27.74 -5.66
C LEU A 175 17.52 29.22 -6.05
N THR A 176 16.32 29.72 -6.36
CA THR A 176 16.12 31.16 -6.51
C THR A 176 16.32 31.86 -5.16
N PRO A 177 16.72 33.14 -5.13
CA PRO A 177 16.92 33.87 -3.87
C PRO A 177 15.70 33.80 -2.93
N SER A 178 14.49 33.87 -3.48
CA SER A 178 13.24 33.73 -2.70
C SER A 178 13.11 32.35 -2.04
N GLN A 179 13.48 31.28 -2.74
CA GLN A 179 13.45 29.92 -2.17
C GLN A 179 14.53 29.74 -1.10
N HIS A 180 15.69 30.38 -1.28
CA HIS A 180 16.74 30.38 -0.27
C HIS A 180 16.26 31.08 1.01
N ASP A 181 15.60 32.24 0.88
CA ASP A 181 15.01 32.96 2.01
C ASP A 181 13.86 32.18 2.68
N ASP A 182 13.05 31.47 1.89
CA ASP A 182 12.00 30.60 2.41
C ASP A 182 12.59 29.39 3.15
N MET A 183 13.68 28.78 2.66
CA MET A 183 14.39 27.69 3.34
C MET A 183 15.15 28.15 4.58
N ALA A 184 15.63 29.39 4.60
CA ALA A 184 16.28 29.99 5.77
C ALA A 184 15.26 30.33 6.88
N ARG A 185 13.97 30.45 6.53
CA ARG A 185 12.91 30.70 7.50
C ARG A 185 12.75 29.48 8.41
N GLY A 186 12.92 29.69 9.72
CA GLY A 186 12.67 28.63 10.71
C GLY A 186 11.22 28.15 10.66
N VAL A 187 11.01 26.85 10.83
CA VAL A 187 9.66 26.26 10.82
C VAL A 187 8.89 26.75 12.05
N SER A 188 7.77 27.42 11.81
CA SER A 188 6.92 27.95 12.87
C SER A 188 6.06 26.85 13.52
N ARG A 189 5.66 27.06 14.78
CA ARG A 189 4.80 26.10 15.49
C ARG A 189 3.45 25.95 14.80
N GLU A 190 2.94 27.02 14.21
CA GLU A 190 1.69 27.09 13.48
C GLU A 190 1.74 26.22 12.23
N GLU A 191 2.84 26.25 11.47
CA GLU A 191 3.05 25.39 10.30
C GLU A 191 3.13 23.91 10.69
N VAL A 192 3.83 23.58 11.78
CA VAL A 192 3.87 22.20 12.29
C VAL A 192 2.47 21.73 12.67
N GLN A 193 1.70 22.56 13.38
CA GLN A 193 0.32 22.22 13.75
C GLN A 193 -0.60 22.10 12.53
N ALA A 194 -0.47 22.98 11.55
CA ALA A 194 -1.22 22.92 10.30
C ALA A 194 -0.87 21.66 9.50
N ALA A 195 0.40 21.29 9.39
CA ALA A 195 0.86 20.07 8.73
C ALA A 195 0.32 18.82 9.44
N ILE A 196 0.34 18.77 10.78
CA ILE A 196 -0.26 17.68 11.55
C ILE A 196 -1.76 17.57 11.27
N MET A 197 -2.48 18.70 11.25
CA MET A 197 -3.92 18.73 10.96
C MET A 197 -4.22 18.33 9.51
N ALA A 198 -3.39 18.73 8.55
CA ALA A 198 -3.48 18.34 7.15
C ALA A 198 -3.33 16.82 7.00
N VAL A 199 -2.28 16.24 7.61
CA VAL A 199 -2.03 14.78 7.64
C VAL A 199 -3.16 14.02 8.31
N LEU A 200 -3.81 14.59 9.34
CA LEU A 200 -4.97 13.98 9.99
C LEU A 200 -6.26 14.07 9.15
N SER A 201 -6.39 15.12 8.32
CA SER A 201 -7.57 15.37 7.47
C SER A 201 -7.51 14.61 6.15
N GLU A 202 -6.32 14.51 5.56
CA GLU A 202 -6.06 13.68 4.41
C GLU A 202 -6.08 12.24 4.90
N LYS A 203 -7.09 11.48 4.45
CA LYS A 203 -7.17 10.03 4.63
C LYS A 203 -6.07 9.34 3.82
N ALA A 204 -4.81 9.70 4.05
CA ALA A 204 -3.66 9.08 3.43
C ALA A 204 -3.60 7.62 3.93
N SER A 205 -3.82 6.69 3.01
CA SER A 205 -3.81 5.24 3.23
C SER A 205 -2.39 4.66 3.46
N GLY A 206 -1.43 5.50 3.86
CA GLY A 206 -0.01 5.16 3.94
C GLY A 206 0.51 4.92 5.36
N VAL A 207 0.39 3.68 5.83
CA VAL A 207 1.35 2.95 6.69
C VAL A 207 1.64 3.43 8.14
N MET A 208 1.34 4.64 8.60
CA MET A 208 1.58 5.03 10.00
C MET A 208 0.30 5.41 10.76
N ALA A 209 -0.63 4.46 10.84
CA ALA A 209 -1.75 4.54 11.79
C ALA A 209 -1.34 3.96 13.16
N SER A 210 -0.30 4.49 13.81
CA SER A 210 -0.20 4.41 15.26
C SER A 210 -1.23 5.40 15.83
N ARG A 211 -2.47 4.93 15.85
CA ARG A 211 -3.66 5.65 16.29
C ARG A 211 -3.44 6.18 17.71
N SER A 212 -2.99 7.43 17.80
CA SER A 212 -2.93 8.20 19.04
C SER A 212 -4.31 8.16 19.68
N ARG A 213 -4.42 7.39 20.77
CA ARG A 213 -5.56 7.41 21.69
C ARG A 213 -5.46 8.58 22.67
N PHE A 214 -4.71 9.63 22.35
CA PHE A 214 -4.72 10.86 23.13
C PHE A 214 -5.67 11.88 22.49
N GLY A 215 -6.79 12.16 23.17
CA GLY A 215 -7.46 13.45 23.02
C GLY A 215 -8.77 13.48 22.24
N LYS A 216 -9.68 12.52 22.41
CA LYS A 216 -11.10 12.94 22.50
C LYS A 216 -11.32 13.41 23.94
N MET A 217 -10.91 14.64 24.24
CA MET A 217 -11.51 15.34 25.37
C MET A 217 -13.02 15.39 25.11
N PRO A 218 -13.86 14.97 26.06
CA PRO A 218 -15.30 15.14 25.93
C PRO A 218 -15.57 16.64 25.79
N GLN A 219 -16.12 17.06 24.65
CA GLN A 219 -16.68 18.40 24.57
C GLN A 219 -17.81 18.49 25.60
N PRO A 220 -17.86 19.55 26.43
CA PRO A 220 -18.97 19.75 27.33
C PRO A 220 -20.25 19.82 26.52
N ALA A 221 -21.24 19.02 26.89
CA ALA A 221 -22.53 18.95 26.23
C ALA A 221 -23.13 20.37 26.12
N ARG A 222 -23.22 20.88 24.88
CA ARG A 222 -24.07 22.04 24.60
C ARG A 222 -25.50 21.62 24.88
N ARG A 223 -26.05 22.08 26.02
CA ARG A 223 -27.49 22.11 26.30
C ARG A 223 -28.15 22.91 25.17
N THR A 224 -28.68 22.22 24.18
CA THR A 224 -29.64 22.79 23.25
C THR A 224 -30.96 22.93 24.01
N LEU A 225 -31.32 24.16 24.35
CA LEU A 225 -32.66 24.51 24.79
C LEU A 225 -33.63 24.14 23.67
N ALA A 226 -34.55 23.22 23.97
CA ALA A 226 -35.58 22.80 23.02
C ALA A 226 -36.50 24.00 22.68
N PRO A 227 -36.83 24.22 21.40
CA PRO A 227 -37.85 25.20 21.03
C PRO A 227 -39.22 24.74 21.54
N GLY A 228 -39.92 25.65 22.22
CA GLY A 228 -41.23 25.43 22.83
C GLY A 228 -42.29 24.95 21.83
N ARG A 229 -43.13 24.02 22.28
CA ARG A 229 -44.30 23.55 21.52
C ARG A 229 -45.32 24.68 21.37
N PRO A 230 -45.77 25.02 20.15
CA PRO A 230 -46.90 25.93 19.97
C PRO A 230 -48.20 25.24 20.41
N GLY A 231 -49.03 26.01 21.13
CA GLY A 231 -50.25 25.56 21.80
C GLY A 231 -51.33 25.03 20.84
N MET A 232 -51.99 23.95 21.26
CA MET A 232 -53.22 23.44 20.66
C MET A 232 -54.37 24.40 20.97
N THR A 233 -54.91 25.07 19.96
CA THR A 233 -56.20 25.76 20.05
C THR A 233 -57.32 24.79 19.71
N CYS A 234 -58.19 24.49 20.67
CA CYS A 234 -59.43 23.75 20.45
C CYS A 234 -60.39 24.58 19.59
N ARG A 235 -60.91 23.99 18.50
CA ARG A 235 -62.06 24.54 17.76
C ARG A 235 -63.36 24.10 18.43
N PRO A 236 -64.38 24.97 18.53
CA PRO A 236 -65.71 24.58 18.96
C PRO A 236 -66.49 23.98 17.79
N SER A 237 -67.19 22.89 18.08
CA SER A 237 -68.18 22.23 17.24
C SER A 237 -69.45 23.07 17.13
N TRP A 238 -69.94 23.24 15.91
CA TRP A 238 -71.34 23.50 15.58
C TRP A 238 -71.86 22.29 14.79
#